data_AF-A0A536HUA1-F1
#
_entry.id   AF-A0A536HUA1-F1
#
_cell.length_a   1.000
_cell.length_b   1.000
_cell.length_c   1.000
_cell.angle_alpha   90.00
_cell.angle_beta   90.00
_cell.angle_gamma   90.00
#
_symmetry.space_group_name_H-M   'P 1'
#
loop_
_entity.id
_entity.type
_entity.pdbx_description
1 polymer ?
#
loop_
_entity_poly.entity_id
_entity_poly.type
_entity_poly.pdbx_seq_one_letter_code
_entity_poly.pdbx_strand_id
1 'polypeptide(L)'
;MRFAPGLAPLRHRDFALYFTGLTVSQCGSWMEQTLTTWLLYDITGSPVLLGIGGALRAVPIFTFGLLAGAIADRVDRRRLLLITQSGSALTSLGLGLVVATGQVQVWHIYVASVLNATLQAFDAPARRAMYTTMVPRSQMQNAITLNA
;
A
#
# COMPACT_ATOMS: atom_id res chain seq x y z
N MET A 1 -31.36 -3.13 9.59
CA MET A 1 -31.10 -3.30 8.13
C MET A 1 -30.48 -4.68 7.91
N ARG A 2 -31.16 -5.57 7.16
CA ARG A 2 -30.62 -6.89 6.79
C ARG A 2 -29.69 -6.70 5.59
N PHE A 3 -28.38 -6.71 5.82
CA PHE A 3 -27.39 -6.74 4.75
C PHE A 3 -27.50 -8.05 3.96
N ALA A 4 -27.25 -8.01 2.65
CA ALA A 4 -27.09 -9.22 1.83
C ALA A 4 -26.00 -10.14 2.44
N PRO A 5 -26.09 -11.47 2.30
CA PRO A 5 -25.18 -12.41 2.97
C PRO A 5 -23.69 -12.12 2.70
N GLY A 6 -23.33 -11.59 1.52
CA GLY A 6 -21.97 -11.16 1.20
C GLY A 6 -21.46 -9.93 1.97
N LEU A 7 -22.36 -9.05 2.42
CA LEU A 7 -22.03 -7.82 3.18
C LEU A 7 -22.09 -8.02 4.70
N ALA A 8 -22.37 -9.25 5.17
CA ALA A 8 -22.42 -9.58 6.59
C ALA A 8 -21.16 -9.17 7.40
N PRO A 9 -19.92 -9.28 6.86
CA PRO A 9 -18.70 -8.85 7.57
C PRO A 9 -18.68 -7.36 7.93
N LEU A 10 -19.29 -6.48 7.12
CA LEU A 10 -19.37 -5.03 7.37
C LEU A 10 -20.22 -4.67 8.60
N ARG A 11 -20.94 -5.63 9.18
CA ARG A 11 -21.65 -5.43 10.45
C ARG A 11 -20.70 -5.32 11.63
N HIS A 12 -19.49 -5.87 11.53
CA HIS A 12 -18.47 -5.73 12.54
C HIS A 12 -17.78 -4.37 12.37
N ARG A 13 -17.94 -3.48 13.35
CA ARG A 13 -17.43 -2.09 13.29
C ARG A 13 -15.94 -2.03 12.96
N ASP A 14 -15.15 -2.91 13.56
CA ASP A 14 -13.70 -2.97 13.33
C ASP A 14 -13.36 -3.39 11.89
N PHE A 15 -14.10 -4.36 11.33
CA PHE A 15 -13.95 -4.77 9.94
C PHE A 15 -14.42 -3.67 8.98
N ALA A 16 -15.53 -2.99 9.27
CA ALA A 16 -16.03 -1.90 8.43
C ALA A 16 -15.05 -0.72 8.38
N LEU A 17 -14.49 -0.31 9.52
CA LEU A 17 -13.47 0.75 9.59
C LEU A 17 -12.18 0.34 8.87
N TYR A 18 -11.75 -0.90 9.06
CA TYR A 18 -10.59 -1.44 8.34
C TYR A 18 -10.82 -1.45 6.83
N PHE A 19 -11.98 -1.94 6.38
CA PHE A 19 -12.33 -2.07 4.98
C PHE A 19 -12.42 -0.72 4.28
N THR A 20 -13.09 0.27 4.87
CA THR A 20 -13.20 1.60 4.26
C THR A 20 -11.84 2.32 4.21
N GLY A 21 -11.07 2.26 5.29
CA GLY A 21 -9.71 2.82 5.32
C GLY A 21 -8.78 2.17 4.31
N LEU A 22 -8.87 0.84 4.17
CA LEU A 22 -8.11 0.08 3.20
C LEU A 22 -8.47 0.45 1.76
N THR A 23 -9.76 0.52 1.44
CA THR A 23 -10.24 0.91 0.10
C THR A 23 -9.74 2.30 -0.29
N VAL A 24 -9.86 3.28 0.60
CA VAL A 24 -9.36 4.64 0.34
C VAL A 24 -7.84 4.63 0.14
N SER A 25 -7.10 3.91 0.98
CA SER A 25 -5.63 3.82 0.89
C SER A 25 -5.18 3.15 -0.40
N GLN A 26 -5.89 2.11 -0.86
CA GLN A 26 -5.63 1.46 -2.13
C GLN A 26 -5.87 2.42 -3.30
N CYS A 27 -6.99 3.13 -3.32
CA CYS A 27 -7.25 4.15 -4.35
C CYS A 27 -6.14 5.21 -4.39
N GLY A 28 -5.73 5.73 -3.24
CA GLY A 28 -4.62 6.70 -3.15
C GLY A 28 -3.30 6.14 -3.68
N SER A 29 -2.98 4.89 -3.34
CA SER A 29 -1.75 4.23 -3.80
C SER A 29 -1.73 4.01 -5.31
N TRP A 30 -2.86 3.63 -5.90
CA TRP A 30 -2.98 3.48 -7.36
C TRP A 30 -2.89 4.83 -8.08
N MET A 31 -3.50 5.87 -7.50
CA MET A 31 -3.42 7.23 -8.02
C MET A 31 -1.99 7.76 -7.99
N GLU A 32 -1.30 7.65 -6.84
CA GLU A 32 0.10 8.04 -6.69
C GLU A 32 0.99 7.29 -7.69
N GLN A 33 0.80 5.98 -7.83
CA GLN A 33 1.58 5.17 -8.76
C GLN A 33 1.41 5.65 -10.22
N THR A 34 0.18 5.93 -10.61
CA THR A 34 -0.14 6.41 -11.96
C THR A 34 0.47 7.79 -12.21
N LEU A 35 0.26 8.72 -11.28
CA LEU A 35 0.77 10.08 -11.37
C LEU A 35 2.29 10.12 -11.38
N THR A 36 2.95 9.33 -10.53
CA THR A 36 4.41 9.29 -10.45
C THR A 36 5.01 8.72 -11.74
N THR A 37 4.39 7.70 -12.33
CA THR A 37 4.81 7.13 -13.61
C THR A 37 4.64 8.16 -14.74
N TRP A 38 3.50 8.85 -14.77
CA TRP A 38 3.23 9.89 -15.75
C TRP A 38 4.18 11.09 -15.60
N LEU A 39 4.39 11.58 -14.38
CA LEU A 39 5.28 12.69 -14.06
C LEU A 39 6.73 12.39 -14.44
N LEU A 40 7.19 11.16 -14.20
CA LEU A 40 8.53 10.75 -14.60
C LEU A 40 8.70 10.80 -16.13
N TYR A 41 7.67 10.41 -16.88
CA TYR A 41 7.68 10.54 -18.33
C TYR A 41 7.65 12.00 -18.77
N ASP A 42 6.79 12.81 -18.16
CA ASP A 42 6.62 14.23 -18.49
C ASP A 42 7.93 15.02 -18.33
N ILE A 43 8.68 14.75 -17.25
CA ILE A 43 9.96 15.44 -16.98
C ILE A 43 11.09 14.92 -17.89
N THR A 44 11.09 13.64 -18.25
CA THR A 44 12.26 13.01 -18.91
C THR A 44 12.10 12.77 -20.41
N GLY A 45 10.86 12.64 -20.90
CA GLY A 45 10.53 12.18 -22.25
C GLY A 45 11.05 10.78 -22.59
N SER A 46 11.57 10.00 -21.63
CA SER A 46 12.34 8.78 -21.91
C SER A 46 11.65 7.53 -21.36
N PRO A 47 11.20 6.62 -22.25
CA PRO A 47 10.69 5.30 -21.84
C PRO A 47 11.72 4.46 -21.08
N VAL A 48 13.01 4.70 -21.29
CA VAL A 48 14.09 3.96 -20.59
C VAL A 48 14.13 4.34 -19.11
N LEU A 49 14.00 5.63 -18.78
CA LEU A 49 13.98 6.10 -17.40
C LEU A 49 12.73 5.66 -16.65
N LEU A 50 11.59 5.51 -17.35
CA LEU A 50 10.41 4.83 -16.81
C LEU A 50 10.70 3.38 -16.46
N GLY A 51 11.34 2.63 -17.37
CA GLY A 51 11.73 1.24 -17.14
C GLY A 51 12.65 1.08 -15.93
N ILE A 52 13.64 1.97 -15.78
CA ILE A 52 14.54 2.01 -14.63
C ILE A 52 13.74 2.29 -13.34
N GLY A 53 12.80 3.23 -13.37
CA GLY A 53 11.91 3.50 -12.23
C GLY A 53 11.11 2.27 -11.80
N GLY A 54 10.56 1.52 -12.77
CA GLY A 54 9.90 0.24 -12.51
C GLY A 54 10.83 -0.81 -11.91
N ALA A 55 12.04 -0.97 -12.47
CA ALA A 55 13.04 -1.91 -11.97
C ALA A 55 13.49 -1.59 -10.53
N LEU A 56 13.67 -0.31 -10.20
CA LEU A 56 14.02 0.13 -8.85
C LEU A 56 12.97 -0.24 -7.81
N ARG A 57 11.67 -0.29 -8.18
CA ARG A 57 10.60 -0.74 -7.27
C ARG A 57 10.64 -2.23 -7.01
N ALA A 58 11.16 -3.03 -7.95
CA ALA A 58 11.29 -4.47 -7.75
C ALA A 58 12.40 -4.81 -6.73
N VAL A 59 13.47 -4.01 -6.67
CA VAL A 59 14.63 -4.26 -5.80
C VAL A 59 14.22 -4.42 -4.32
N PRO A 60 13.48 -3.50 -3.68
CA PRO A 60 13.05 -3.68 -2.31
C PRO A 60 12.18 -4.91 -2.08
N ILE A 61 11.31 -5.24 -3.04
CA ILE A 61 10.41 -6.39 -2.91
C ILE A 61 11.21 -7.70 -2.90
N PHE A 62 12.21 -7.83 -3.76
CA PHE A 62 13.08 -9.01 -3.78
C PHE A 62 14.02 -9.06 -2.57
N THR A 63 14.63 -7.93 -2.20
CA THR A 63 15.61 -7.89 -1.11
C THR A 63 14.96 -8.04 0.27
N PHE A 64 13.82 -7.39 0.48
CA PHE A 64 13.15 -7.36 1.77
C PHE A 64 11.95 -8.31 1.86
N GLY A 65 11.48 -8.92 0.78
CA GLY A 65 10.30 -9.79 0.82
C GLY A 65 10.42 -10.96 1.81
N LEU A 66 11.57 -11.63 1.86
CA LEU A 66 11.82 -12.72 2.81
C LEU A 66 11.90 -12.21 4.26
N LEU A 67 12.62 -11.11 4.48
CA LEU A 67 12.75 -10.46 5.79
C LEU A 67 11.40 -9.93 6.30
N ALA A 68 10.59 -9.39 5.40
CA ALA A 68 9.27 -8.87 5.69
C ALA A 68 8.33 -9.96 6.21
N GLY A 69 8.36 -11.16 5.62
CA GLY A 69 7.63 -12.32 6.14
C GLY A 69 8.06 -12.69 7.55
N ALA A 70 9.38 -12.86 7.77
CA ALA A 70 9.92 -13.22 9.07
C ALA A 70 9.63 -12.18 10.17
N ILE A 71 9.64 -10.89 9.83
CA ILE A 71 9.30 -9.80 10.75
C ILE A 71 7.79 -9.76 11.03
N ALA A 72 6.96 -9.93 10.01
CA ALA A 72 5.50 -9.92 10.14
C ALA A 72 4.97 -11.04 11.06
N ASP A 73 5.71 -12.15 11.18
CA ASP A 73 5.38 -13.24 12.10
C ASP A 73 5.73 -12.94 13.57
N ARG A 74 6.67 -12.02 13.82
CA ARG A 74 7.18 -11.71 15.18
C ARG A 74 6.63 -10.41 15.76
N VAL A 75 6.19 -9.49 14.92
CA VAL A 75 5.72 -8.16 15.34
C VAL A 75 4.19 -8.12 15.40
N ASP A 76 3.64 -7.28 16.28
CA ASP A 76 2.22 -6.97 16.28
C ASP A 76 1.81 -6.40 14.91
N ARG A 77 0.99 -7.17 14.21
CA ARG A 77 0.52 -6.92 12.84
C ARG A 77 -0.17 -5.57 12.71
N ARG A 78 -0.93 -5.15 13.74
CA ARG A 78 -1.62 -3.86 13.74
C ARG A 78 -0.62 -2.71 13.80
N ARG A 79 0.43 -2.84 14.62
CA ARG A 79 1.49 -1.83 14.71
C ARG A 79 2.29 -1.76 13.42
N LEU A 80 2.62 -2.91 12.84
CA LEU A 80 3.34 -2.96 11.57
C LEU A 80 2.56 -2.27 10.45
N LEU A 81 1.26 -2.55 10.31
CA LEU A 81 0.38 -1.90 9.34
C LEU A 81 0.27 -0.38 9.54
N LEU A 82 0.18 0.08 10.79
CA LEU A 82 0.14 1.51 11.08
C LEU A 82 1.45 2.18 10.68
N ILE A 83 2.60 1.57 10.99
CA ILE A 83 3.92 2.10 10.62
C ILE A 83 4.07 2.16 9.10
N THR A 84 3.72 1.09 8.38
CA THR A 84 3.85 1.06 6.91
C THR A 84 2.92 2.06 6.24
N GLN A 85 1.64 2.12 6.63
CA GLN A 85 0.70 3.08 6.06
C GLN A 85 1.06 4.53 6.38
N SER A 86 1.45 4.83 7.62
CA SER A 86 1.89 6.18 7.98
C SER A 86 3.17 6.56 7.26
N GLY A 87 4.13 5.64 7.13
CA GLY A 87 5.35 5.85 6.36
C GLY A 87 5.07 6.12 4.89
N SER A 88 4.14 5.38 4.28
CA SER A 88 3.76 5.59 2.89
C SER A 88 3.08 6.94 2.73
N ALA A 89 2.09 7.26 3.58
CA ALA A 89 1.40 8.55 3.54
C ALA A 89 2.38 9.73 3.68
N LEU A 90 3.36 9.65 4.60
CA LEU A 90 4.38 10.68 4.75
C LEU A 90 5.28 10.81 3.52
N THR A 91 5.65 9.69 2.90
CA THR A 91 6.46 9.66 1.67
C THR A 91 5.70 10.30 0.51
N SER A 92 4.44 9.91 0.32
CA SER A 92 3.55 10.46 -0.72
C SER A 92 3.30 11.96 -0.51
N LEU A 93 3.07 12.39 0.73
CA LEU A 93 2.92 13.81 1.07
C LEU A 93 4.20 14.60 0.80
N GLY A 94 5.35 14.07 1.19
CA GLY A 94 6.65 14.69 0.92
C GLY A 94 6.89 14.88 -0.58
N LEU A 95 6.66 13.84 -1.38
CA LEU A 95 6.76 13.95 -2.84
C LEU A 95 5.75 14.95 -3.40
N GLY A 96 4.50 14.92 -2.95
CA GLY A 96 3.45 15.85 -3.37
C GLY A 96 3.79 17.31 -3.09
N LEU A 97 4.40 17.61 -1.95
CA LEU A 97 4.88 18.96 -1.62
C LEU A 97 6.01 19.41 -2.54
N VAL A 98 6.98 18.54 -2.82
CA VAL A 98 8.07 18.85 -3.76
C VAL A 98 7.50 19.11 -5.17
N VAL A 99 6.54 18.31 -5.61
CA VAL A 99 5.82 18.54 -6.88
C VAL A 99 5.10 19.88 -6.88
N ALA A 100 4.40 20.24 -5.80
CA ALA A 100 3.69 21.50 -5.69
C ALA A 100 4.61 22.74 -5.75
N THR A 101 5.87 22.61 -5.32
CA THR A 101 6.88 23.69 -5.46
C THR A 101 7.46 23.82 -6.87
N GLY A 102 7.17 22.90 -7.79
CA GLY A 102 7.72 22.89 -9.15
C GLY A 102 9.20 22.51 -9.24
N GLN A 103 9.83 22.09 -8.14
CA GLN A 103 11.25 21.72 -8.08
C GLN A 103 11.48 20.20 -8.16
N VAL A 104 10.47 19.45 -8.60
CA VAL A 104 10.57 18.00 -8.67
C VAL A 104 11.65 17.58 -9.68
N GLN A 105 12.43 16.58 -9.27
CA GLN A 105 13.49 15.98 -10.07
C GLN A 105 13.32 14.47 -10.06
N VAL A 106 13.91 13.81 -11.06
CA VAL A 106 13.84 12.35 -11.24
C VAL A 106 14.26 11.57 -9.98
N TRP A 107 15.29 12.04 -9.28
CA TRP A 107 15.77 11.34 -8.08
C TRP A 107 14.77 11.40 -6.92
N HIS A 108 13.99 12.48 -6.77
CA HIS A 108 12.92 12.57 -5.77
C HIS A 108 11.87 11.47 -6.00
N ILE A 109 11.50 11.28 -7.26
CA ILE A 109 10.57 10.23 -7.70
C ILE A 109 11.13 8.84 -7.40
N TYR A 110 12.40 8.59 -7.71
CA TYR A 110 13.03 7.30 -7.46
C TYR A 110 13.18 6.99 -5.97
N VAL A 111 13.59 7.96 -5.15
CA VAL A 111 13.70 7.80 -3.70
C VAL A 111 12.33 7.48 -3.10
N ALA A 112 11.30 8.28 -3.43
CA ALA A 112 9.94 8.03 -2.95
C ALA A 112 9.42 6.66 -3.41
N SER A 113 9.67 6.27 -4.66
CA SER A 113 9.27 4.98 -5.21
C SER A 113 9.91 3.80 -4.48
N VAL A 114 11.20 3.89 -4.17
CA VAL A 114 11.95 2.85 -3.45
C VAL A 114 11.49 2.76 -2.00
N LEU A 115 11.28 3.89 -1.32
CA LEU A 115 10.75 3.91 0.04
C LEU A 115 9.36 3.28 0.10
N ASN A 116 8.45 3.69 -0.80
CA ASN A 116 7.11 3.11 -0.88
C ASN A 116 7.13 1.63 -1.23
N ALA A 117 7.99 1.19 -2.15
CA ALA A 117 8.14 -0.23 -2.46
C ALA A 117 8.66 -1.04 -1.27
N THR A 118 9.58 -0.47 -0.49
CA THR A 118 10.07 -1.08 0.75
C THR A 118 8.94 -1.23 1.77
N LEU A 119 8.19 -0.15 2.04
CA LEU A 119 7.06 -0.17 2.97
C LEU A 119 5.98 -1.17 2.54
N GLN A 120 5.68 -1.23 1.25
CA GLN A 120 4.71 -2.17 0.67
C GLN A 120 5.14 -3.64 0.86
N ALA A 121 6.44 -3.93 0.80
CA ALA A 121 6.94 -5.29 1.03
C ALA A 121 6.63 -5.79 2.46
N PHE A 122 6.66 -4.91 3.45
CA PHE A 122 6.28 -5.21 4.84
C PHE A 122 4.77 -5.18 5.08
N ASP A 123 4.05 -4.34 4.34
CA ASP A 123 2.60 -4.18 4.51
C ASP A 123 1.82 -5.42 4.04
N ALA A 124 2.18 -5.98 2.87
CA ALA A 124 1.47 -7.11 2.27
C ALA A 124 1.28 -8.34 3.20
N PRO A 125 2.31 -8.87 3.89
CA PRO A 125 2.14 -9.99 4.82
C PRO A 125 1.32 -9.61 6.06
N ALA A 126 1.54 -8.41 6.61
CA ALA A 126 0.80 -7.92 7.78
C ALA A 126 -0.71 -7.78 7.49
N ARG A 127 -1.04 -7.28 6.30
CA ARG A 127 -2.41 -7.11 5.79
C ARG A 127 -3.12 -8.45 5.63
N ARG A 128 -2.40 -9.45 5.09
CA ARG A 128 -2.94 -10.81 4.92
C ARG A 128 -3.28 -11.48 6.24
N ALA A 129 -2.56 -11.18 7.31
CA ALA A 129 -2.80 -11.80 8.60
C ALA A 129 -3.86 -11.07 9.46
N MET A 130 -4.23 -9.83 9.13
CA MET A 130 -5.18 -9.03 9.94
C MET A 130 -6.65 -9.39 9.71
N TYR A 131 -7.04 -9.81 8.49
CA TYR A 131 -8.44 -10.12 8.19
C TYR A 131 -8.95 -11.37 8.93
N THR A 132 -8.07 -12.33 9.27
CA THR A 132 -8.43 -13.56 9.97
C THR A 132 -8.82 -13.34 11.44
N THR A 133 -8.47 -12.19 12.02
CA THR A 133 -8.73 -11.85 13.42
C THR A 133 -9.97 -10.99 13.65
N MET A 134 -10.53 -10.37 12.61
CA MET A 134 -11.61 -9.37 12.75
C MET A 134 -13.02 -9.95 12.54
N VAL A 135 -13.14 -11.15 11.97
CA VAL A 135 -14.41 -11.73 11.55
C VAL A 135 -14.49 -13.19 12.01
N PRO A 136 -15.64 -13.67 12.53
CA PRO A 136 -15.82 -15.08 12.87
C PRO A 136 -15.53 -16.00 11.69
N ARG A 137 -15.01 -17.21 11.94
CA ARG A 137 -14.66 -18.18 10.89
C ARG A 137 -15.80 -18.44 9.89
N SER A 138 -17.05 -18.39 10.35
CA SER A 138 -18.26 -18.58 9.52
C SER A 138 -18.49 -17.49 8.48
N GLN A 139 -17.89 -16.30 8.64
CA GLN A 139 -18.02 -15.16 7.72
C GLN A 139 -16.70 -14.86 6.99
N MET A 140 -15.67 -15.67 7.19
CA MET A 140 -14.33 -15.43 6.66
C MET A 140 -14.28 -15.49 5.13
N GLN A 141 -15.03 -16.40 4.52
CA GLN A 141 -15.10 -16.48 3.05
C GLN A 141 -15.71 -15.21 2.46
N ASN A 142 -16.78 -14.68 3.04
CA ASN A 142 -17.39 -13.43 2.60
C ASN A 142 -16.45 -12.23 2.81
N ALA A 143 -15.69 -12.21 3.92
CA ALA A 143 -14.71 -11.17 4.20
C ALA A 143 -13.52 -11.19 3.21
N ILE A 144 -13.06 -12.39 2.82
CA ILE A 144 -12.03 -12.56 1.79
C ILE A 144 -12.57 -12.08 0.44
N THR A 145 -13.77 -12.51 0.04
CA THR A 145 -14.39 -12.09 -1.23
C THR A 145 -14.60 -10.58 -1.30
N LEU A 146 -14.92 -9.93 -0.17
CA LEU A 146 -15.09 -8.48 -0.14
C LEU A 146 -13.76 -7.72 -0.31
N ASN A 147 -12.65 -8.32 0.11
CA ASN A 147 -11.31 -7.72 0.10
C ASN A 147 -10.43 -8.24 -1.06
N ALA A 148 -10.98 -9.09 -1.94
CA ALA A 148 -10.33 -9.58 -3.14
C ALA A 148 -10.46 -8.56 -4.28
#